data_AF-A0A485C773-F1
#
_entry.id   AF-A0A485C773-F1
#
_cell.length_a   1.000
_cell.length_b   1.000
_cell.length_c   1.000
_cell.angle_alpha   90.00
_cell.angle_beta   90.00
_cell.angle_gamma   90.00
#
_symmetry.space_group_name_H-M   'P 1'
#
loop_
_entity.id
_entity.type
_entity.pdbx_description
1 polymer ?
#
loop_
_entity_poly.entity_id
_entity_poly.type
_entity_poly.pdbx_seq_one_letter_code
_entity_poly.pdbx_strand_id
1 'polypeptide(L)'
;MTAIVEQHAKLGPYYVLAPGLAMPHARPEEGARGLGLSLLKLEQGVSFGSEEFDPVDIIIMLAAPDKHSHIEMISALAELFSSDEDMAQLHQAKTLEEIKTIIARF
;
A
#
# COMPACT_ATOMS: atom_id res chain seq x y z
N MET A 1 15.92 -2.07 -5.57
CA MET A 1 14.99 -0.92 -5.54
C MET A 1 14.43 -0.56 -6.92
N THR A 2 14.72 -1.32 -7.99
CA THR A 2 14.24 -1.01 -9.35
C THR A 2 13.02 -1.81 -9.77
N ALA A 3 12.77 -3.00 -9.20
CA ALA A 3 11.71 -3.90 -9.65
C ALA A 3 10.31 -3.25 -9.73
N ILE A 4 9.86 -2.57 -8.67
CA ILE A 4 8.55 -1.89 -8.64
C ILE A 4 8.48 -0.76 -9.68
N VAL A 5 9.54 0.04 -9.83
CA VAL A 5 9.61 1.13 -10.81
C VAL A 5 9.60 0.60 -12.24
N GLU A 6 10.34 -0.48 -12.49
CA GLU A 6 10.34 -1.16 -13.79
C GLU A 6 8.99 -1.80 -14.11
N GLN A 7 8.31 -2.38 -13.12
CA GLN A 7 6.97 -2.94 -13.30
C GLN A 7 5.94 -1.84 -13.56
N HIS A 8 6.03 -0.71 -12.86
CA HIS A 8 5.20 0.46 -13.15
C HIS A 8 5.38 0.94 -14.59
N ALA A 9 6.61 1.06 -15.07
CA ALA A 9 6.89 1.48 -16.44
C ALA A 9 6.36 0.48 -17.50
N LYS A 10 6.27 -0.81 -17.17
CA LYS A 10 5.83 -1.89 -18.07
C LYS A 10 4.32 -2.13 -18.05
N LEU A 11 3.70 -2.07 -16.87
CA LEU A 11 2.34 -2.51 -16.61
C LEU A 11 1.40 -1.34 -16.26
N GLY A 12 1.95 -0.14 -16.03
CA GLY A 12 1.21 0.98 -15.47
C GLY A 12 0.95 0.83 -13.95
N PRO A 13 0.07 1.66 -13.39
CA PRO A 13 -0.22 1.72 -11.96
C PRO A 13 -1.16 0.60 -11.48
N TYR A 14 -0.92 -0.66 -11.86
CA TYR A 14 -1.77 -1.82 -11.50
C TYR A 14 -1.92 -2.04 -9.99
N TYR A 15 -1.01 -1.49 -9.19
CA TYR A 15 -1.00 -1.57 -7.74
C TYR A 15 -1.74 -0.40 -7.06
N VAL A 16 -2.37 0.50 -7.83
CA VAL A 16 -3.32 1.49 -7.29
C VAL A 16 -4.69 0.81 -7.25
N LEU A 17 -5.15 0.48 -6.04
CA LEU A 17 -6.22 -0.50 -5.83
C LEU A 17 -7.58 0.12 -5.51
N ALA A 18 -7.57 1.34 -4.98
CA ALA A 18 -8.75 2.08 -4.55
C ALA A 18 -8.45 3.59 -4.56
N PRO A 19 -9.45 4.49 -4.50
CA PRO A 19 -9.23 5.92 -4.48
C PRO A 19 -8.18 6.32 -3.44
N GLY A 20 -7.10 6.96 -3.89
CA GLY A 20 -6.02 7.44 -3.02
C GLY A 20 -5.07 6.37 -2.45
N LEU A 21 -5.26 5.09 -2.76
CA LEU A 21 -4.50 3.97 -2.19
C LEU A 21 -3.65 3.23 -3.23
N ALA A 22 -2.35 3.18 -2.96
CA ALA A 22 -1.41 2.30 -3.65
C ALA A 22 -0.82 1.23 -2.73
N MET A 23 -0.67 0.01 -3.24
CA MET A 23 0.06 -1.07 -2.57
C MET A 23 1.26 -1.57 -3.39
N PRO A 24 2.33 -0.78 -3.57
CA PRO A 24 3.45 -1.18 -4.41
C PRO A 24 4.21 -2.38 -3.82
N HIS A 25 4.35 -3.43 -4.61
CA HIS A 25 5.07 -4.64 -4.23
C HIS A 25 5.68 -5.30 -5.47
N ALA A 26 6.69 -6.14 -5.23
CA ALA A 26 7.35 -6.95 -6.24
C ALA A 26 7.41 -8.40 -5.75
N ARG A 27 7.78 -9.35 -6.60
CA ARG A 27 7.87 -10.76 -6.19
C ARG A 27 8.98 -10.96 -5.17
N PRO A 28 8.88 -11.96 -4.26
CA PRO A 28 9.92 -12.24 -3.27
C PRO A 28 11.33 -12.37 -3.86
N GLU A 29 11.45 -13.05 -5.01
CA GLU A 29 12.71 -13.25 -5.73
C GLU A 29 13.36 -11.95 -6.28
N GLU A 30 12.63 -10.84 -6.29
CA GLU A 30 13.10 -9.53 -6.76
C GLU A 30 13.79 -8.70 -5.66
N GLY A 31 14.01 -9.29 -4.48
CA GLY A 31 14.93 -8.77 -3.47
C GLY A 31 14.39 -8.66 -2.05
N ALA A 32 13.28 -9.31 -1.73
CA ALA A 32 12.78 -9.36 -0.35
C ALA A 32 13.75 -10.16 0.54
N ARG A 33 14.18 -9.57 1.65
CA ARG A 33 15.12 -10.20 2.62
C ARG A 33 14.43 -10.72 3.88
N GLY A 34 13.15 -10.42 4.03
CA GLY A 34 12.36 -10.73 5.21
C GLY A 34 10.97 -10.13 5.08
N LEU A 35 10.12 -10.45 6.05
CA LEU A 35 8.79 -9.87 6.14
C LEU A 35 8.88 -8.41 6.57
N GLY A 36 8.20 -7.54 5.87
CA GLY A 36 8.19 -6.11 6.18
C GLY A 36 6.99 -5.42 5.54
N LEU A 37 6.45 -4.47 6.29
CA LEU A 37 5.36 -3.61 5.85
C LEU A 37 5.73 -2.17 6.19
N SER A 38 5.46 -1.25 5.28
CA SER A 38 5.53 0.18 5.57
C SER A 38 4.25 0.86 5.08
N LEU A 39 3.85 1.90 5.80
CA LEU A 39 2.76 2.78 5.43
C LEU A 39 3.30 4.21 5.37
N LEU A 40 3.09 4.85 4.24
CA LEU A 40 3.39 6.25 4.01
C LEU A 40 2.10 7.01 3.73
N LYS A 41 1.81 8.01 4.57
CA LYS A 41 0.76 9.00 4.36
C LYS A 41 1.39 10.28 3.83
N LEU A 42 0.90 10.74 2.70
CA LEU A 42 1.26 12.03 2.11
C LEU A 42 0.25 13.09 2.53
N GLU A 43 0.73 14.28 2.84
CA GLU A 43 -0.14 15.44 3.08
C GLU A 43 -0.79 15.93 1.77
N GLN A 44 -0.05 15.84 0.67
CA GLN A 44 -0.51 16.15 -0.68
C GLN A 44 -0.34 14.91 -1.53
N GLY A 45 -1.44 14.38 -2.05
CA GLY A 45 -1.41 13.21 -2.92
C GLY A 45 -0.64 13.46 -4.21
N VAL A 46 -0.09 12.39 -4.79
CA VAL A 46 0.67 12.42 -6.04
C VAL A 46 -0.05 11.59 -7.10
N SER A 47 0.05 12.01 -8.36
CA SER A 47 -0.50 11.23 -9.48
C SER A 47 0.42 10.06 -9.80
N PHE A 48 -0.14 8.86 -9.80
CA PHE A 48 0.50 7.65 -10.30
C PHE A 48 0.13 7.35 -11.75
N GLY A 49 -0.74 8.16 -12.36
CA GLY A 49 -1.29 7.92 -13.70
C GLY A 49 -2.47 6.95 -13.70
N SER A 50 -3.15 6.80 -12.54
CA SER A 50 -4.39 6.05 -12.45
C SER A 50 -5.56 6.98 -12.75
N GLU A 51 -6.32 6.71 -13.82
CA GLU A 51 -7.44 7.59 -14.22
C GLU A 51 -8.55 7.64 -13.17
N GLU A 52 -8.77 6.56 -12.44
CA GLU A 52 -9.90 6.41 -11.52
C GLU A 52 -9.53 6.77 -10.07
N PHE A 53 -8.30 6.49 -9.66
CA PHE A 53 -7.93 6.44 -8.25
C PHE A 53 -6.85 7.44 -7.83
N ASP A 54 -6.32 8.23 -8.76
CA ASP A 54 -5.50 9.39 -8.41
C ASP A 54 -6.33 10.52 -7.76
N PRO A 55 -5.73 11.38 -6.92
CA PRO A 55 -4.34 11.34 -6.47
C PRO A 55 -4.12 10.35 -5.31
N VAL A 56 -2.98 9.66 -5.30
CA VAL A 56 -2.59 8.72 -4.24
C VAL A 56 -1.94 9.46 -3.08
N ASP A 57 -2.47 9.26 -1.88
CA ASP A 57 -1.93 9.83 -0.63
C ASP A 57 -1.63 8.77 0.44
N ILE A 58 -2.08 7.53 0.25
CA ILE A 58 -1.72 6.38 1.09
C ILE A 58 -0.94 5.37 0.25
N ILE A 59 0.27 5.04 0.70
CA ILE A 59 1.14 4.07 0.05
C ILE A 59 1.53 3.00 1.07
N ILE A 60 1.16 1.75 0.81
CA ILE A 60 1.52 0.62 1.66
C ILE A 60 2.46 -0.30 0.89
N MET A 61 3.71 -0.42 1.34
CA MET A 61 4.65 -1.36 0.74
C MET A 61 4.66 -2.68 1.50
N LEU A 62 4.73 -3.77 0.74
CA LEU A 62 4.86 -5.13 1.25
C LEU A 62 6.16 -5.76 0.74
N ALA A 63 6.90 -6.37 1.65
CA ALA A 63 7.99 -7.29 1.36
C ALA A 63 7.74 -8.60 2.11
N ALA A 64 7.78 -9.72 1.39
CA ALA A 64 7.70 -11.06 1.98
C ALA A 64 8.74 -11.96 1.32
N PRO A 65 9.46 -12.80 2.08
CA PRO A 65 10.53 -13.64 1.53
C PRO A 65 10.00 -14.89 0.83
N ASP A 66 8.72 -15.23 1.04
CA ASP A 66 8.05 -16.38 0.46
C ASP A 66 6.56 -16.11 0.22
N LYS A 67 5.93 -17.02 -0.54
CA LYS A 67 4.53 -16.90 -0.96
C LYS A 67 3.53 -17.02 0.18
N HIS A 68 3.86 -17.77 1.24
CA HIS A 68 2.93 -18.01 2.33
C HIS A 68 2.76 -16.75 3.18
N SER A 69 3.87 -16.18 3.67
CA SER A 69 3.84 -14.91 4.41
C SER A 69 3.30 -13.74 3.56
N HIS A 70 3.48 -13.80 2.24
CA HIS A 70 2.88 -12.82 1.32
C HIS A 70 1.34 -12.86 1.34
N ILE A 71 0.74 -14.06 1.29
CA ILE A 71 -0.72 -14.24 1.29
C ILE A 71 -1.32 -13.82 2.64
N GLU A 72 -0.67 -14.16 3.75
CA GLU A 72 -1.13 -13.75 5.08
C GLU A 72 -1.17 -12.22 5.19
N MET A 73 -0.14 -11.52 4.71
CA MET A 73 -0.13 -10.06 4.73
C MET A 73 -1.17 -9.42 3.81
N ILE A 74 -1.40 -9.99 2.63
CA ILE A 74 -2.47 -9.51 1.76
C ILE A 74 -3.83 -9.67 2.44
N SER A 75 -4.04 -10.74 3.19
CA SER A 75 -5.31 -10.98 3.90
C SER A 75 -5.56 -9.90 4.96
N ALA A 76 -4.56 -9.59 5.79
CA ALA A 76 -4.67 -8.52 6.79
C ALA A 76 -4.88 -7.13 6.14
N LEU A 77 -4.19 -6.86 5.03
CA LEU A 77 -4.40 -5.62 4.27
C LEU A 77 -5.78 -5.55 3.61
N ALA A 78 -6.30 -6.69 3.13
CA ALA A 78 -7.64 -6.75 2.54
C ALA A 78 -8.72 -6.41 3.56
N GLU A 79 -8.57 -6.78 4.83
CA GLU A 79 -9.48 -6.37 5.90
C GLU A 79 -9.49 -4.85 6.08
N LEU A 80 -8.31 -4.22 6.14
CA LEU A 80 -8.19 -2.76 6.18
C LEU A 80 -8.82 -2.10 4.96
N PHE A 81 -8.51 -2.59 3.76
CA PHE A 81 -8.98 -2.00 2.50
C PHE A 81 -10.47 -2.17 2.27
N SER A 82 -11.10 -3.16 2.90
CA SER A 82 -12.55 -3.40 2.83
C SER A 82 -13.34 -2.52 3.80
N SER A 83 -12.68 -1.78 4.69
CA SER A 83 -13.31 -0.89 5.65
C SER A 83 -13.32 0.55 5.14
N ASP A 84 -14.44 0.96 4.53
CA ASP A 84 -14.64 2.34 4.05
C ASP A 84 -14.42 3.37 5.17
N GLU A 85 -14.82 3.05 6.40
CA GLU A 85 -14.64 3.90 7.57
C GLU A 85 -13.16 4.08 7.90
N ASP A 86 -12.39 3.00 7.92
CA ASP A 86 -10.98 3.04 8.34
C ASP A 86 -10.10 3.66 7.26
N MET A 87 -10.40 3.39 5.99
CA MET A 87 -9.78 4.05 4.87
C MET A 87 -10.06 5.56 4.88
N ALA A 88 -11.32 5.97 5.10
CA ALA A 88 -11.66 7.39 5.22
C ALA A 88 -10.92 8.07 6.38
N GLN A 89 -10.81 7.41 7.54
CA GLN A 89 -10.02 7.90 8.66
C GLN A 89 -8.53 8.01 8.31
N LEU A 90 -7.98 7.04 7.58
CA LEU A 90 -6.58 7.02 7.19
C LEU A 90 -6.24 8.13 6.18
N HIS A 91 -7.14 8.46 5.25
CA HIS A 91 -6.99 9.61 4.35
C HIS A 91 -7.01 10.95 5.09
N GLN A 92 -7.78 11.03 6.16
CA GLN A 92 -7.93 12.25 6.98
C GLN A 92 -6.83 12.39 8.05
N ALA A 93 -6.12 11.31 8.38
CA ALA A 93 -5.08 11.31 9.39
C ALA A 93 -3.96 12.29 9.06
N LYS A 94 -3.57 13.09 10.06
CA LYS A 94 -2.52 14.12 9.96
C LYS A 94 -1.34 13.85 10.88
N THR A 95 -1.50 12.90 11.80
CA THR A 95 -0.48 12.56 12.78
C THR A 95 -0.14 11.08 12.76
N LEU A 96 1.08 10.76 13.16
CA LEU A 96 1.52 9.38 13.30
C LEU A 96 0.66 8.59 14.31
N GLU A 97 0.17 9.26 15.37
CA GLU A 97 -0.62 8.60 16.41
C GLU A 97 -2.02 8.22 15.89
N GLU A 98 -2.68 9.06 15.10
CA GLU A 98 -3.95 8.71 14.44
C GLU A 98 -3.77 7.49 13.53
N ILE A 99 -2.72 7.47 12.71
CA ILE A 99 -2.39 6.33 11.84
C ILE A 99 -2.20 5.06 12.69
N LYS A 100 -1.43 5.13 13.78
CA LYS A 100 -1.22 3.98 14.67
C LYS A 100 -2.53 3.49 15.30
N THR A 101 -3.40 4.40 15.74
CA THR A 101 -4.71 4.03 16.30
C THR A 101 -5.57 3.27 15.29
N ILE A 102 -5.57 3.71 14.03
CA ILE A 102 -6.31 3.04 12.95
C ILE A 102 -5.74 1.64 12.71
N ILE A 103 -4.42 1.54 12.54
CA ILE A 103 -3.73 0.30 12.18
C ILE A 103 -3.76 -0.74 13.31
N ALA A 104 -3.78 -0.34 14.59
CA ALA A 104 -3.80 -1.26 15.73
C ALA A 104 -5.07 -2.13 15.84
N ARG A 105 -6.04 -1.96 14.95
CA ARG A 105 -7.27 -2.77 14.85
C ARG A 105 -7.11 -4.00 13.96
N PHE A 106 -6.00 -4.09 13.23
CA PHE A 106 -5.63 -5.17 12.31
C PHE A 106 -4.31 -5.82 12.78
#